data_AF-A0A165SJQ2-F1
#
_entry.id   AF-A0A165SJQ2-F1
#
_cell.length_a   1.000
_cell.length_b   1.000
_cell.length_c   1.000
_cell.angle_alpha   90.00
_cell.angle_beta   90.00
_cell.angle_gamma   90.00
#
_symmetry.space_group_name_H-M   'P 1'
#
loop_
_entity.id
_entity.type
_entity.pdbx_description
1 polymer ?
#
loop_
_entity_poly.entity_id
_entity_poly.type
_entity_poly.pdbx_seq_one_letter_code
_entity_poly.pdbx_strand_id
1 'polypeptide(L)'
;MSDQTKHLAGILIFTGQVATAIRMYTAYNQSGSDLEEFAPEDVMFLSDTLISFEFMGEYLAAGNVSKVISYCDSIAQSLKTYIGKPAFVRNPTVNLQAAINHLAALKSTFTGL
;
A
#
# COMPACT_ATOMS: atom_id res chain seq x y z
N MET A 1 6.56 -0.97 -23.26
CA MET A 1 6.80 -1.23 -21.82
C MET A 1 7.76 -2.39 -21.68
N SER A 2 8.84 -2.24 -20.89
CA SER A 2 9.84 -3.31 -20.70
C SER A 2 9.28 -4.47 -19.86
N ASP A 3 9.91 -5.64 -19.91
CA ASP A 3 9.49 -6.79 -19.10
C ASP A 3 9.68 -6.54 -17.59
N GLN A 4 10.67 -5.74 -17.22
CA GLN A 4 10.85 -5.27 -15.85
C GLN A 4 9.66 -4.42 -15.38
N THR A 5 9.17 -3.51 -16.22
CA THR A 5 8.00 -2.69 -15.88
C THR A 5 6.73 -3.52 -15.76
N LYS A 6 6.52 -4.52 -16.63
CA LYS A 6 5.41 -5.47 -16.50
C LYS A 6 5.48 -6.27 -15.21
N HIS A 7 6.67 -6.75 -14.87
CA HIS A 7 6.89 -7.53 -13.65
C HIS A 7 6.63 -6.68 -12.40
N LEU A 8 7.13 -5.44 -12.37
CA LEU A 8 6.84 -4.49 -11.31
C LEU A 8 5.33 -4.26 -11.18
N ALA A 9 4.63 -3.97 -12.28
CA ALA A 9 3.18 -3.78 -12.27
C ALA A 9 2.45 -4.97 -11.65
N GLY A 10 2.84 -6.20 -12.01
CA GLY A 10 2.28 -7.43 -11.43
C GLY A 10 2.49 -7.54 -9.92
N ILE A 11 3.68 -7.21 -9.41
CA ILE A 11 3.98 -7.21 -7.97
C ILE A 11 3.13 -6.16 -7.23
N LEU A 12 2.94 -4.98 -7.83
CA LEU A 12 2.13 -3.91 -7.22
C LEU A 12 0.66 -4.31 -7.13
N ILE A 13 0.11 -4.88 -8.21
CA ILE A 13 -1.25 -5.46 -8.24
C ILE A 13 -1.40 -6.52 -7.16
N PHE A 14 -0.48 -7.48 -7.11
CA PHE A 14 -0.50 -8.53 -6.11
C PHE A 14 -0.48 -7.98 -4.67
N THR A 15 0.31 -6.93 -4.41
CA THR A 15 0.38 -6.29 -3.09
C THR A 15 -0.97 -5.75 -2.64
N GLY A 16 -1.70 -5.04 -3.51
CA GLY A 16 -3.02 -4.52 -3.17
C GLY A 16 -4.08 -5.62 -3.03
N GLN A 17 -3.99 -6.70 -3.82
CA GLN A 17 -4.87 -7.86 -3.67
C GLN A 17 -4.66 -8.60 -2.34
N VAL A 18 -3.41 -8.77 -1.91
CA VAL A 18 -3.09 -9.32 -0.58
C VAL A 18 -3.63 -8.41 0.52
N ALA A 19 -3.50 -7.09 0.37
CA ALA A 19 -4.06 -6.14 1.33
C ALA A 19 -5.59 -6.22 1.42
N THR A 20 -6.27 -6.37 0.28
CA THR A 20 -7.71 -6.61 0.24
C THR A 20 -8.09 -7.88 0.98
N ALA A 21 -7.36 -8.97 0.76
CA ALA A 21 -7.60 -10.24 1.48
C ALA A 21 -7.39 -10.09 2.99
N ILE A 22 -6.33 -9.40 3.43
CA ILE A 22 -6.08 -9.10 4.84
C ILE A 22 -7.23 -8.29 5.43
N ARG A 23 -7.69 -7.25 4.74
CA ARG A 23 -8.81 -6.42 5.19
C ARG A 23 -10.08 -7.23 5.36
N MET A 24 -10.44 -8.02 4.34
CA MET A 24 -11.63 -8.86 4.38
C MET A 24 -11.53 -9.87 5.53
N TYR A 25 -10.41 -10.58 5.64
CA TYR A 25 -10.23 -11.54 6.73
C TYR A 25 -10.30 -10.88 8.10
N THR A 26 -9.62 -9.74 8.31
CA THR A 26 -9.61 -9.06 9.61
C THR A 26 -11.00 -8.54 9.98
N ALA A 27 -11.78 -8.04 9.02
CA ALA A 27 -13.14 -7.56 9.26
C ALA A 27 -14.14 -8.68 9.61
N TYR A 28 -13.91 -9.92 9.14
CA TYR A 28 -14.86 -11.04 9.32
C TYR A 28 -14.42 -12.09 10.36
N ASN A 29 -13.15 -12.12 10.74
CA ASN A 29 -12.58 -13.21 11.55
C ASN A 29 -12.55 -12.95 13.06
N GLN A 30 -13.33 -11.97 13.54
CA GLN A 30 -13.59 -11.73 14.97
C GLN A 30 -14.78 -12.55 15.51
N SER A 31 -15.08 -13.70 14.91
CA SER A 31 -16.21 -14.56 15.29
C SER A 31 -16.04 -15.30 16.63
N GLY A 32 -15.25 -14.76 17.56
CA GLY A 32 -15.13 -15.20 18.94
C GLY A 32 -16.00 -14.32 19.86
N SER A 33 -17.26 -14.72 20.02
CA SER A 33 -18.25 -14.25 21.01
C SER A 33 -18.76 -12.79 21.00
N ASP A 34 -18.06 -11.79 20.48
CA ASP A 34 -18.57 -10.41 20.48
C ASP A 34 -18.51 -9.78 19.08
N LEU A 35 -19.67 -9.60 18.45
CA LEU A 35 -19.84 -8.97 17.12
C LEU A 35 -19.43 -7.48 17.08
N GLU A 36 -18.91 -6.93 18.18
CA GLU A 36 -18.64 -5.50 18.33
C GLU A 36 -17.22 -5.06 17.99
N GLU A 37 -16.24 -5.97 17.85
CA GLU A 37 -14.86 -5.47 17.95
C GLU A 37 -14.29 -4.79 16.69
N PHE A 38 -14.76 -4.98 15.45
CA PHE A 38 -14.08 -4.49 14.23
C PHE A 38 -12.54 -4.70 14.16
N ALA A 39 -11.99 -4.88 12.95
CA ALA A 39 -10.55 -4.90 12.78
C ALA A 39 -9.88 -3.66 13.43
N PRO A 40 -8.75 -3.81 14.14
CA PRO A 40 -8.02 -2.67 14.71
C PRO A 40 -7.82 -1.54 13.69
N GLU A 41 -8.02 -0.28 14.10
CA GLU A 41 -7.98 0.89 13.21
C GLU A 41 -6.67 0.95 12.41
N ASP A 42 -5.55 0.55 13.02
CA ASP A 42 -4.24 0.50 12.40
C ASP A 42 -4.15 -0.54 11.29
N VAL A 43 -4.70 -1.74 11.48
CA VAL A 43 -4.77 -2.79 10.44
C VAL A 43 -5.64 -2.32 9.28
N MET A 44 -6.78 -1.68 9.57
CA MET A 44 -7.66 -1.12 8.54
C MET A 44 -6.98 -0.02 7.74
N PHE A 45 -6.33 0.93 8.43
CA PHE A 45 -5.60 2.03 7.81
C PHE A 45 -4.46 1.52 6.91
N LEU A 46 -3.67 0.57 7.42
CA LEU A 46 -2.54 0.02 6.68
C LEU A 46 -3.02 -0.76 5.46
N SER A 47 -4.09 -1.55 5.60
CA SER A 47 -4.69 -2.27 4.48
C SER A 47 -5.22 -1.32 3.40
N ASP A 48 -5.91 -0.24 3.76
CA ASP A 48 -6.36 0.79 2.81
C ASP A 48 -5.20 1.48 2.10
N THR A 49 -4.10 1.71 2.83
CA THR A 49 -2.85 2.22 2.24
C THR A 49 -2.28 1.24 1.22
N LEU A 50 -2.25 -0.05 1.55
CA LEU A 50 -1.66 -1.07 0.68
C LEU A 50 -2.52 -1.41 -0.54
N ILE A 51 -3.86 -1.31 -0.44
CA ILE A 51 -4.78 -1.43 -1.58
C ILE A 51 -4.42 -0.44 -2.70
N SER A 52 -3.92 0.75 -2.33
CA SER A 52 -3.50 1.76 -3.31
C SER A 52 -2.38 1.30 -4.26
N PHE A 53 -1.60 0.28 -3.90
CA PHE A 53 -0.62 -0.31 -4.81
C PHE A 53 -1.26 -1.05 -6.00
N GLU A 54 -2.48 -1.58 -5.86
CA GLU A 54 -3.16 -2.24 -6.96
C GLU A 54 -3.43 -1.25 -8.10
N PHE A 55 -4.06 -0.12 -7.77
CA PHE A 55 -4.29 0.95 -8.74
C PHE A 55 -2.97 1.48 -9.31
N MET A 56 -1.93 1.64 -8.49
CA MET A 56 -0.61 2.05 -8.99
C MET A 56 -0.05 1.07 -10.02
N GLY A 57 -0.19 -0.25 -9.77
CA GLY A 57 0.22 -1.30 -10.69
C GLY A 57 -0.59 -1.33 -11.98
N GLU A 58 -1.91 -1.14 -11.91
CA GLU A 58 -2.78 -1.03 -13.09
C GLU A 58 -2.40 0.17 -13.96
N TYR A 59 -2.18 1.34 -13.36
CA TYR A 59 -1.74 2.52 -14.09
C TYR A 59 -0.34 2.34 -14.68
N LEU A 60 0.55 1.64 -13.98
CA LEU A 60 1.87 1.31 -14.52
C LEU A 60 1.76 0.38 -15.74
N ALA A 61 0.92 -0.66 -15.67
CA ALA A 61 0.66 -1.57 -16.79
C ALA A 61 0.04 -0.85 -18.00
N ALA A 62 -0.81 0.15 -17.75
CA ALA A 62 -1.40 1.00 -18.78
C ALA A 62 -0.44 2.08 -19.32
N GLY A 63 0.76 2.23 -18.75
CA GLY A 63 1.72 3.26 -19.15
C GLY A 63 1.34 4.68 -18.69
N ASN A 64 0.43 4.81 -17.73
CA ASN A 64 -0.01 6.11 -17.21
C ASN A 64 0.95 6.62 -16.12
N VAL A 65 2.07 7.17 -16.56
CA VAL A 65 3.15 7.65 -15.68
C VAL A 65 2.67 8.72 -14.68
N SER A 66 1.81 9.65 -15.12
CA SER A 66 1.29 10.72 -14.25
C SER A 66 0.52 10.15 -13.05
N LYS A 67 -0.30 9.12 -13.27
CA LYS A 67 -1.00 8.44 -12.18
C LYS A 67 -0.05 7.66 -11.28
N VAL A 68 0.94 6.96 -11.82
CA VAL A 68 1.95 6.25 -11.01
C VAL A 68 2.65 7.22 -10.06
N ILE A 69 3.09 8.38 -10.55
CA ILE A 69 3.70 9.45 -9.74
C ILE A 69 2.77 9.91 -8.61
N SER A 70 1.50 10.16 -8.93
CA SER A 70 0.48 10.56 -7.95
C SER A 70 0.27 9.52 -6.85
N TYR A 71 0.29 8.23 -7.20
CA TYR A 71 0.15 7.14 -6.23
C TYR A 71 1.41 6.97 -5.37
N CYS A 72 2.61 7.15 -5.93
CA CYS A 72 3.83 7.19 -5.13
C CYS A 72 3.74 8.21 -3.99
N ASP A 73 3.30 9.44 -4.31
CA ASP A 73 3.16 10.52 -3.33
C ASP A 73 2.03 10.24 -2.33
N SER A 74 0.88 9.76 -2.80
CA SER A 74 -0.27 9.44 -1.94
C SER A 74 0.06 8.32 -0.94
N ILE A 75 0.66 7.21 -1.40
CA ILE A 75 1.03 6.09 -0.54
C ILE A 75 2.11 6.52 0.46
N ALA A 76 3.14 7.23 0.01
CA ALA A 76 4.19 7.72 0.90
C ALA A 76 3.62 8.64 2.00
N GLN A 77 2.65 9.49 1.67
CA GLN A 77 1.98 10.35 2.64
C GLN A 77 1.15 9.54 3.64
N SER A 78 0.39 8.54 3.19
CA SER A 78 -0.36 7.64 4.08
C SER A 78 0.56 6.88 5.03
N LEU A 79 1.71 6.38 4.56
CA LEU A 79 2.70 5.71 5.40
C LEU A 79 3.31 6.66 6.44
N LYS A 80 3.60 7.92 6.08
CA LYS A 80 4.05 8.93 7.05
C LYS A 80 3.00 9.19 8.12
N THR A 81 1.73 9.33 7.73
CA THR A 81 0.61 9.48 8.67
C THR A 81 0.50 8.29 9.61
N TYR A 82 0.61 7.06 9.08
CA TYR A 82 0.61 5.83 9.87
C TYR A 82 1.76 5.78 10.89
N ILE A 83 2.99 6.14 10.47
CA ILE A 83 4.15 6.22 11.37
C ILE A 83 3.95 7.29 12.46
N GLY A 84 3.31 8.40 12.12
CA GLY A 84 3.06 9.52 13.03
C GLY A 84 1.92 9.30 14.02
N LYS A 85 1.08 8.28 13.86
CA LYS A 85 -0.05 7.96 14.75
C LYS A 85 0.42 7.16 15.98
N PRO A 86 0.44 7.74 17.19
CA PRO A 86 0.95 7.04 18.38
C PRO A 86 0.06 5.88 18.84
N ALA A 87 -1.24 5.94 18.54
CA ALA A 87 -2.21 4.91 18.89
C ALA A 87 -2.07 3.61 18.06
N PHE A 88 -1.30 3.64 16.97
CA PHE A 88 -1.15 2.49 16.08
C PHE A 88 -0.03 1.57 16.57
N VAL A 89 -0.35 0.27 16.70
CA VAL A 89 0.59 -0.74 17.16
C VAL A 89 1.33 -1.29 15.95
N ARG A 90 2.63 -0.96 15.88
CA ARG A 90 3.45 -1.28 14.71
C ARG A 90 4.34 -2.47 14.99
N ASN A 91 4.52 -3.32 13.99
CA ASN A 91 5.58 -4.32 14.02
C ASN A 91 6.94 -3.61 13.82
N PRO A 92 7.84 -3.61 14.83
CA PRO A 92 9.12 -2.91 14.74
C PRO A 92 10.08 -3.50 13.70
N THR A 93 9.84 -4.72 13.22
CA THR A 93 10.65 -5.34 12.16
C THR A 93 10.29 -4.81 10.77
N VAL A 94 9.16 -4.12 10.62
CA VAL A 94 8.70 -3.58 9.34
C VAL A 94 9.25 -2.15 9.16
N ASN A 95 10.11 -1.97 8.17
CA ASN A 95 10.72 -0.67 7.88
C ASN A 95 9.87 0.14 6.89
N LEU A 96 8.85 0.84 7.41
CA LEU A 96 7.99 1.71 6.61
C LEU A 96 8.72 2.93 6.05
N GLN A 97 9.81 3.38 6.69
CA GLN A 97 10.63 4.47 6.17
C GLN A 97 11.38 4.05 4.90
N ALA A 98 11.87 2.81 4.83
CA ALA A 98 12.46 2.27 3.62
C ALA A 98 11.45 2.22 2.47
N ALA A 99 10.20 1.79 2.74
CA ALA A 99 9.13 1.81 1.74
C ALA A 99 8.86 3.22 1.19
N ILE A 100 8.79 4.23 2.08
CA ILE A 100 8.67 5.66 1.68
C ILE A 100 9.84 6.08 0.78
N ASN A 101 11.06 5.69 1.12
CA ASN A 101 12.25 6.03 0.33
C ASN A 101 12.22 5.35 -1.05
N HIS A 102 11.76 4.10 -1.14
CA HIS A 102 11.61 3.39 -2.41
C HIS A 102 10.53 4.03 -3.31
N LEU A 103 9.41 4.49 -2.74
CA LEU A 103 8.38 5.22 -3.49
C LEU A 103 8.92 6.55 -4.04
N ALA A 104 9.72 7.27 -3.26
CA ALA A 104 10.39 8.49 -3.70
C ALA A 104 11.37 8.21 -4.86
N ALA A 105 12.19 7.16 -4.74
CA ALA A 105 13.11 6.76 -5.80
C ALA A 105 12.37 6.35 -7.08
N LEU A 106 11.31 5.54 -6.95
CA LEU A 106 10.46 5.15 -8.09
C LEU A 106 9.86 6.39 -8.77
N LYS A 107 9.34 7.34 -7.99
CA LYS A 107 8.85 8.62 -8.53
C LYS A 107 9.92 9.34 -9.34
N SER A 108 11.14 9.47 -8.80
CA SER A 108 12.26 10.12 -9.49
C SER A 108 12.60 9.47 -10.83
N THR A 109 12.50 8.14 -10.94
CA THR A 109 12.71 7.44 -12.22
C THR A 109 11.67 7.79 -13.29
N PHE A 110 10.44 8.10 -12.87
CA PHE A 110 9.35 8.44 -13.78
C PHE A 110 9.26 9.93 -14.10
N THR A 111 9.78 10.81 -13.24
CA THR A 111 9.86 12.26 -13.50
C THR A 111 11.02 12.64 -14.42
N GLY A 112 12.02 11.76 -14.57
CA GLY A 112 13.18 11.97 -15.45
C GLY A 112 12.98 11.47 -16.90
N LEU A 113 11.78 10.96 -17.22
CA LEU A 113 11.36 10.52 -18.56
C LEU A 113 10.52 11.60 -19.24
#